data_AF-A0AAV4MXJ1-F1
#
_entry.id   AF-A0AAV4MXJ1-F1
#
_cell.length_a   1.000
_cell.length_b   1.000
_cell.length_c   1.000
_cell.angle_alpha   90.00
_cell.angle_beta   90.00
_cell.angle_gamma   90.00
#
_symmetry.space_group_name_H-M   'P 1'
#
loop_
_entity.id
_entity.type
_entity.pdbx_description
1 polymer ?
#
loop_
_entity_poly.entity_id
_entity_poly.type
_entity_poly.pdbx_seq_one_letter_code
_entity_poly.pdbx_strand_id
1 'polypeptide(L)'
;MTVDRYIAVFYPLRYPQIMKSNLVKITVTFIWCISFVTGCLPLIWNNETPHVKNLPKCNILSIVSNIYIWSFVIPPAILTNVTILYVYLRVLFLKHRQRRRVFAVQICGKTSQYSKHDTKTTAVIGIIIFSSVFVLTPFLVTVILVTSGVVIKNAKLMCSVTYELSFINPMFTPVLFAWRNESFKTVLKTVMQKKISQVTSRFKRKRSEASEIMEFGSTTITSA
;
A
#
# COMPACT_ATOMS: atom_id res chain seq x y z
N MET A 1 -3.45 -7.42 -4.28
CA MET A 1 -2.50 -6.95 -3.25
C MET A 1 -2.98 -7.24 -1.83
N THR A 2 -4.16 -6.78 -1.42
CA THR A 2 -4.72 -7.03 -0.06
C THR A 2 -4.99 -8.51 0.21
N VAL A 3 -5.50 -9.25 -0.78
CA VAL A 3 -5.73 -10.71 -0.68
C VAL A 3 -4.42 -11.49 -0.55
N ASP A 4 -3.42 -11.15 -1.35
CA ASP A 4 -2.07 -11.74 -1.33
C ASP A 4 -1.43 -11.64 0.07
N ARG A 5 -1.48 -10.43 0.64
CA ARG A 5 -0.95 -10.13 1.98
C ARG A 5 -1.79 -10.69 3.12
N TYR A 6 -3.10 -10.85 2.89
CA TYR A 6 -3.99 -11.51 3.83
C TYR A 6 -3.69 -13.02 3.90
N ILE A 7 -3.59 -13.70 2.75
CA ILE A 7 -3.36 -15.16 2.70
C ILE A 7 -1.96 -15.52 3.23
N ALA A 8 -0.93 -14.76 2.86
CA ALA A 8 0.46 -15.01 3.31
C ALA A 8 0.64 -14.88 4.83
N VAL A 9 -0.18 -14.07 5.51
CA VAL A 9 -0.05 -13.81 6.95
C VAL A 9 -1.00 -14.66 7.79
N PHE A 10 -2.18 -15.00 7.28
CA PHE A 10 -3.19 -15.77 8.03
C PHE A 10 -3.13 -17.28 7.77
N TYR A 11 -2.55 -17.71 6.65
CA TYR A 11 -2.40 -19.13 6.31
C TYR A 11 -0.94 -19.45 5.93
N PRO A 12 0.03 -19.32 6.85
CA PRO A 12 1.43 -19.64 6.57
C PRO A 12 1.62 -21.09 6.06
N LEU A 13 0.70 -22.00 6.36
CA LEU A 13 0.76 -23.42 6.00
C LEU A 13 -0.03 -23.83 4.74
N ARG A 14 -0.94 -23.00 4.20
CA ARG A 14 -1.72 -23.32 2.98
C ARG A 14 -1.37 -22.46 1.77
N TYR A 15 -0.51 -21.45 1.96
CA TYR A 15 -0.05 -20.55 0.90
C TYR A 15 0.55 -21.28 -0.32
N PRO A 16 1.49 -22.26 -0.17
CA PRO A 16 2.08 -22.93 -1.33
C PRO A 16 1.14 -23.95 -2.02
N GLN A 17 0.06 -24.40 -1.37
CA GLN A 17 -0.87 -25.40 -1.94
C GLN A 17 -2.02 -24.78 -2.75
N ILE A 18 -2.42 -23.55 -2.45
CA ILE A 18 -3.58 -22.89 -3.09
C ILE A 18 -3.13 -21.95 -4.22
N MET A 19 -1.95 -21.34 -4.07
CA MET A 19 -1.50 -20.28 -4.96
C MET A 19 -0.60 -20.83 -6.08
N LYS A 20 -1.21 -21.49 -7.06
CA LYS A 20 -0.49 -21.87 -8.29
C LYS A 20 -0.10 -20.60 -9.04
N SER A 21 1.17 -20.42 -9.36
CA SER A 21 1.70 -19.23 -10.09
C SER A 21 0.94 -18.92 -11.38
N ASN A 22 0.37 -19.93 -12.03
CA ASN A 22 -0.45 -19.76 -13.24
C ASN A 22 -1.79 -19.06 -12.96
N LEU A 23 -2.45 -19.34 -11.84
CA LEU A 23 -3.70 -18.67 -11.46
C LEU A 23 -3.45 -17.19 -11.13
N VAL A 24 -2.32 -16.87 -10.50
CA VAL A 24 -1.93 -15.49 -10.22
C VAL A 24 -1.73 -14.72 -11.53
N LYS A 25 -1.00 -15.30 -12.49
CA LYS A 25 -0.80 -14.68 -13.81
C LYS A 25 -2.13 -14.42 -14.52
N ILE A 26 -3.01 -15.42 -14.61
CA ILE A 26 -4.32 -15.28 -15.27
C ILE A 26 -5.15 -14.17 -14.60
N THR A 27 -5.22 -14.17 -13.27
CA THR A 27 -6.01 -13.18 -12.51
C THR A 27 -5.47 -11.76 -12.72
N VAL A 28 -4.15 -11.59 -12.70
CA VAL A 28 -3.50 -10.29 -12.92
C VAL A 28 -3.79 -9.80 -14.33
N THR A 29 -3.59 -10.63 -15.36
CA THR A 29 -3.88 -10.25 -16.76
C THR A 29 -5.34 -9.86 -16.93
N PHE A 30 -6.27 -10.61 -16.35
CA PHE A 30 -7.69 -10.32 -16.41
C PHE A 30 -8.04 -8.98 -15.75
N ILE A 31 -7.47 -8.69 -14.57
CA ILE A 31 -7.64 -7.40 -13.88
C ILE A 31 -7.12 -6.25 -14.74
N TRP A 32 -5.95 -6.41 -15.37
CA TRP A 32 -5.39 -5.39 -16.28
C TRP A 32 -6.31 -5.12 -17.46
N CYS A 33 -6.83 -6.17 -18.11
CA CYS A 33 -7.79 -6.04 -19.22
C CYS A 33 -9.06 -5.30 -18.78
N ILE A 34 -9.66 -5.69 -17.66
CA ILE A 34 -10.85 -5.00 -17.13
C ILE A 34 -10.53 -3.53 -16.83
N SER A 35 -9.39 -3.25 -16.19
CA SER A 35 -8.97 -1.89 -15.83
C SER A 35 -8.76 -1.02 -17.05
N PHE A 36 -8.24 -1.59 -18.14
CA PHE A 36 -8.08 -0.88 -19.41
C PHE A 36 -9.44 -0.57 -20.05
N VAL A 37 -10.34 -1.55 -20.08
CA VAL A 37 -11.69 -1.38 -20.63
C VAL A 37 -12.46 -0.32 -19.85
N THR A 38 -12.48 -0.41 -18.52
CA THR A 38 -13.15 0.60 -17.66
C THR A 38 -12.45 1.96 -17.70
N GLY A 39 -11.14 2.01 -17.90
CA GLY A 39 -10.41 3.27 -18.09
C GLY A 39 -10.74 3.98 -19.41
N CYS A 40 -10.92 3.22 -20.49
CA CYS A 40 -11.23 3.77 -21.81
C CYS A 40 -12.73 4.04 -22.04
N LEU A 41 -13.61 3.33 -21.34
CA LEU A 41 -15.06 3.45 -21.48
C LEU A 41 -15.57 4.91 -21.36
N PRO A 42 -15.17 5.71 -20.35
CA PRO A 42 -15.57 7.11 -20.23
C PRO A 42 -15.12 8.01 -21.38
N LEU A 43 -13.98 7.70 -22.02
CA LEU A 43 -13.45 8.50 -23.14
C LEU A 43 -14.25 8.28 -24.42
N ILE A 44 -14.77 7.06 -24.61
CA ILE A 44 -15.57 6.67 -25.77
C ILE A 44 -17.05 7.03 -25.54
N TRP A 45 -17.53 6.89 -24.30
CA TRP A 45 -18.90 7.17 -23.87
C TRP A 45 -19.02 8.58 -23.27
N ASN A 46 -18.43 9.59 -23.91
CA ASN A 46 -18.62 10.98 -23.50
C ASN A 46 -19.95 11.52 -24.07
N ASN A 47 -21.06 10.96 -23.64
CA ASN A 47 -22.38 11.55 -23.91
C ASN A 47 -22.51 12.79 -23.03
N GLU A 48 -22.49 13.97 -23.65
CA GLU A 48 -22.71 15.23 -22.95
C GLU A 48 -24.07 15.20 -22.24
N THR A 49 -24.06 14.94 -20.93
CA THR A 49 -25.29 14.97 -20.14
C THR A 49 -25.66 16.44 -19.89
N PRO A 50 -26.84 16.91 -20.36
CA PRO A 50 -27.21 18.33 -20.29
C PRO A 50 -27.49 18.85 -18.87
N HIS A 51 -27.47 17.99 -17.85
CA HIS A 51 -27.89 18.31 -16.49
C HIS A 51 -26.87 19.07 -15.63
N VAL A 52 -25.65 19.32 -16.14
CA VAL A 52 -24.49 19.76 -15.31
C VAL A 52 -23.87 21.07 -15.81
N LYS A 53 -24.57 21.89 -16.60
CA LYS A 53 -24.06 23.22 -17.01
C LYS A 53 -23.86 24.19 -15.82
N ASN A 54 -24.48 23.93 -14.67
CA ASN A 54 -24.51 24.84 -13.51
C ASN A 54 -23.85 24.31 -12.22
N LEU A 55 -23.19 23.14 -12.23
CA LEU A 55 -22.48 22.66 -11.04
C LEU A 55 -21.02 23.17 -11.01
N PRO A 56 -20.48 23.53 -9.84
CA PRO A 56 -19.07 23.87 -9.71
C PRO A 56 -18.23 22.65 -10.07
N LYS A 57 -17.44 22.81 -11.14
CA LYS A 57 -16.71 21.74 -11.83
C LYS A 57 -15.68 21.09 -10.89
N CYS A 58 -15.90 19.83 -10.52
CA CYS A 58 -14.81 18.93 -10.10
C CYS A 58 -14.21 18.34 -11.38
N ASN A 59 -12.95 18.68 -11.70
CA ASN A 59 -12.33 18.38 -13.02
C ASN A 59 -12.46 16.91 -13.47
N ILE A 60 -12.34 15.95 -12.56
CA ILE A 60 -12.40 14.51 -12.88
C ILE A 60 -13.84 14.02 -13.06
N LEU A 61 -14.78 14.51 -12.26
CA LEU A 61 -16.20 14.12 -12.35
C LEU A 61 -16.93 14.79 -13.52
N SER A 62 -16.37 15.88 -14.07
CA SER A 62 -16.92 16.56 -15.24
C SER A 62 -16.70 15.79 -16.55
N ILE A 63 -15.71 14.90 -16.60
CA ILE A 63 -15.33 14.15 -17.81
C ILE A 63 -16.12 12.83 -17.92
N VAL A 64 -16.73 12.39 -16.82
CA VAL A 64 -17.34 11.06 -16.71
C VAL A 64 -18.86 11.19 -16.52
N SER A 65 -19.64 10.47 -17.33
CA SER A 65 -21.10 10.46 -17.21
C SER A 65 -21.57 9.94 -15.85
N ASN A 66 -22.57 10.58 -15.25
CA ASN A 66 -23.16 10.12 -13.98
C ASN A 66 -23.61 8.66 -14.04
N ILE A 67 -24.19 8.22 -15.17
CA ILE A 67 -24.65 6.83 -15.35
C ILE A 67 -23.48 5.85 -15.20
N TYR A 68 -22.32 6.19 -15.77
CA TYR A 68 -21.12 5.38 -15.63
C TYR A 68 -20.66 5.29 -14.17
N ILE A 69 -20.67 6.41 -13.45
CA ILE A 69 -20.26 6.45 -12.03
C ILE A 69 -21.17 5.55 -11.18
N TRP A 70 -22.48 5.69 -11.32
CA TRP A 70 -23.47 4.93 -10.54
C TRP A 70 -23.52 3.44 -10.87
N SER A 71 -23.23 3.04 -12.11
CA SER A 71 -23.27 1.63 -12.52
C SER A 71 -21.91 0.91 -12.40
N PHE A 72 -20.80 1.57 -12.76
CA PHE A 72 -19.51 0.91 -12.91
C PHE A 72 -18.45 1.31 -11.86
N VAL A 73 -18.64 2.43 -11.15
CA VAL A 73 -17.65 2.92 -10.16
C VAL A 73 -18.12 2.68 -8.72
N ILE A 74 -19.33 3.12 -8.38
CA ILE A 74 -19.85 3.04 -7.00
C ILE A 74 -20.07 1.60 -6.52
N PRO A 75 -20.75 0.71 -7.27
CA PRO A 75 -21.06 -0.63 -6.76
C PRO A 75 -19.82 -1.49 -6.49
N PRO A 76 -18.81 -1.57 -7.40
CA PRO A 76 -17.58 -2.30 -7.12
C PRO A 76 -16.78 -1.72 -5.95
N ALA A 77 -16.79 -0.39 -5.78
CA ALA A 77 -16.10 0.26 -4.68
C ALA A 77 -16.75 -0.06 -3.32
N ILE A 78 -18.08 -0.02 -3.23
CA ILE A 78 -18.82 -0.41 -2.01
C ILE A 78 -18.56 -1.89 -1.71
N LEU A 79 -18.71 -2.78 -2.71
CA LEU A 79 -18.51 -4.21 -2.53
C LEU A 79 -17.10 -4.53 -2.02
N THR A 80 -16.09 -3.85 -2.56
CA THR A 80 -14.69 -4.01 -2.13
C THR A 80 -14.50 -3.58 -0.68
N ASN A 81 -15.04 -2.42 -0.27
CA ASN A 81 -14.95 -1.94 1.11
C ASN A 81 -15.65 -2.87 2.09
N VAL A 82 -16.88 -3.30 1.78
CA VAL A 82 -17.66 -4.22 2.63
C VAL A 82 -16.94 -5.56 2.77
N THR A 83 -16.41 -6.10 1.67
CA THR A 83 -15.68 -7.38 1.69
C THR A 83 -14.43 -7.29 2.56
N ILE A 84 -13.64 -6.23 2.39
CA ILE A 84 -12.43 -6.00 3.18
C ILE A 84 -12.76 -5.86 4.68
N LEU A 85 -13.80 -5.10 5.01
CA LEU A 85 -14.24 -4.92 6.39
C LEU A 85 -14.74 -6.23 7.01
N TYR A 86 -15.59 -6.98 6.30
CA TYR A 86 -16.11 -8.27 6.74
C TYR A 86 -14.98 -9.27 7.04
N VAL A 87 -14.04 -9.41 6.10
CA VAL A 87 -12.88 -10.30 6.23
C VAL A 87 -12.04 -9.91 7.44
N TYR A 88 -11.80 -8.61 7.65
CA TYR A 88 -11.06 -8.11 8.80
C TYR A 88 -11.76 -8.40 10.13
N LEU A 89 -13.06 -8.11 10.24
CA LEU A 89 -13.85 -8.39 11.44
C LEU A 89 -13.87 -9.89 11.75
N ARG A 90 -14.00 -10.74 10.72
CA ARG A 90 -13.97 -12.19 10.87
C ARG A 90 -12.64 -12.66 11.44
N VAL A 91 -11.53 -12.08 10.99
CA VAL A 91 -10.21 -12.38 11.54
C VAL A 91 -10.08 -11.96 12.99
N LEU A 92 -10.48 -10.74 13.34
CA LEU A 92 -10.43 -10.27 14.71
C LEU A 92 -11.24 -11.20 15.62
N PHE A 93 -12.43 -11.60 15.18
CA PHE A 93 -13.28 -12.55 15.89
C PHE A 93 -12.58 -13.91 16.09
N LEU A 94 -11.96 -14.47 15.04
CA LEU A 94 -11.22 -15.73 15.14
C LEU A 94 -10.04 -15.63 16.10
N LYS A 95 -9.30 -14.51 16.09
CA LYS A 95 -8.20 -14.26 17.03
C LYS A 95 -8.68 -14.09 18.46
N HIS A 96 -9.76 -13.35 18.67
CA HIS A 96 -10.37 -13.22 19.99
C HIS A 96 -10.83 -14.59 20.53
N ARG A 97 -11.43 -15.43 19.68
CA ARG A 97 -11.84 -16.79 20.04
C ARG A 97 -10.64 -17.69 20.38
N GLN A 98 -9.56 -17.64 19.59
CA GLN A 98 -8.33 -18.38 19.90
C GLN A 98 -7.69 -17.89 21.20
N ARG A 99 -7.63 -16.58 21.44
CA ARG A 99 -7.10 -16.01 22.69
C ARG A 99 -7.91 -16.47 23.92
N ARG A 100 -9.24 -16.53 23.81
CA ARG A 100 -10.12 -17.04 24.87
C ARG A 100 -9.87 -18.53 25.16
N ARG A 101 -9.70 -19.35 24.11
CA ARG A 101 -9.38 -20.80 24.26
C ARG A 101 -8.01 -21.03 24.87
N VAL A 102 -7.00 -20.26 24.47
CA VAL A 102 -5.64 -20.35 25.03
C VAL A 102 -5.62 -19.91 26.50
N PHE A 103 -6.34 -18.85 26.86
CA PHE A 103 -6.45 -18.41 28.27
C PHE A 103 -7.09 -19.49 29.16
N ALA A 104 -8.10 -20.21 28.66
CA ALA A 104 -8.70 -21.33 29.38
C ALA A 104 -7.74 -22.54 29.55
N VAL A 105 -6.86 -22.79 28.56
CA VAL A 105 -5.86 -23.88 28.61
C VAL A 105 -4.62 -23.51 29.44
N GLN A 106 -4.29 -22.21 29.54
CA GLN A 106 -3.12 -21.72 30.29
C GLN A 106 -3.23 -21.94 31.80
N ILE A 107 -4.45 -22.08 32.33
CA ILE A 107 -4.73 -22.51 33.72
C ILE A 107 -4.20 -23.94 33.99
N CYS A 108 -3.96 -24.75 32.95
CA CYS A 108 -3.44 -26.12 33.04
C CYS A 108 -1.90 -26.21 32.82
N GLY A 109 -1.16 -25.09 32.90
CA GLY A 109 0.31 -25.11 33.04
C GLY A 109 1.14 -25.42 31.79
N LYS A 110 0.54 -25.65 30.61
CA LYS A 110 1.29 -25.80 29.36
C LYS A 110 1.45 -24.44 28.67
N THR A 111 2.66 -23.88 28.75
CA THR A 111 3.09 -22.66 28.07
C THR A 111 2.93 -22.81 26.56
N SER A 112 1.78 -22.43 26.02
CA SER A 112 1.63 -22.25 24.58
C SER A 112 2.38 -20.98 24.20
N GLN A 113 3.48 -21.17 23.47
CA GLN A 113 4.26 -20.14 22.79
C GLN A 113 3.41 -19.48 21.68
N TYR A 114 2.25 -18.91 22.03
CA TYR A 114 1.49 -18.04 21.14
C TYR A 114 2.26 -16.72 21.06
N SER A 115 3.05 -16.62 20.01
CA SER A 115 4.07 -15.60 19.83
C SER A 115 3.50 -14.20 19.97
N LYS A 116 3.97 -13.44 20.97
CA LYS A 116 3.71 -11.99 21.12
C LYS A 116 4.10 -11.19 19.85
N HIS A 117 4.85 -11.79 18.93
CA HIS A 117 5.21 -11.22 17.63
C HIS A 117 4.06 -11.25 16.62
N ASP A 118 3.18 -12.26 16.67
CA ASP A 118 2.08 -12.43 15.70
C ASP A 118 0.93 -11.43 15.92
N THR A 119 0.73 -10.98 17.16
CA THR A 119 -0.28 -9.96 17.50
C THR A 119 0.12 -8.58 16.99
N LYS A 120 1.37 -8.16 17.15
CA LYS A 120 1.90 -6.88 16.64
C LYS A 120 1.77 -6.77 15.12
N THR A 121 2.14 -7.85 14.44
CA THR A 121 1.96 -8.06 13.00
C THR A 121 0.53 -7.85 12.52
N THR A 122 -0.45 -8.34 13.29
CA THR A 122 -1.87 -8.31 12.92
C THR A 122 -2.49 -6.96 13.19
N ALA A 123 -2.15 -6.33 14.32
CA ALA A 123 -2.61 -4.99 14.67
C ALA A 123 -2.22 -3.97 13.59
N VAL A 124 -0.98 -4.03 13.12
CA VAL A 124 -0.48 -3.16 12.04
C VAL A 124 -1.25 -3.36 10.73
N ILE A 125 -1.57 -4.61 10.35
CA ILE A 125 -2.39 -4.89 9.16
C ILE A 125 -3.82 -4.37 9.33
N GLY A 126 -4.37 -4.49 10.54
CA GLY A 126 -5.66 -3.90 10.87
C GLY A 126 -5.68 -2.39 10.72
N ILE A 127 -4.59 -1.70 11.11
CA ILE A 127 -4.43 -0.26 10.91
C ILE A 127 -4.36 0.10 9.42
N ILE A 128 -3.67 -0.68 8.58
CA ILE A 128 -3.65 -0.45 7.12
C ILE A 128 -5.05 -0.58 6.53
N ILE A 129 -5.75 -1.66 6.89
CA ILE A 129 -7.07 -1.95 6.34
C ILE A 129 -8.07 -0.89 6.81
N PHE A 130 -8.03 -0.54 8.08
CA PHE A 130 -8.87 0.51 8.67
C PHE A 130 -8.59 1.88 8.04
N SER A 131 -7.32 2.26 7.87
CA SER A 131 -6.95 3.51 7.21
C SER A 131 -7.36 3.53 5.73
N SER A 132 -7.22 2.40 5.02
CA SER A 132 -7.72 2.27 3.64
C SER A 132 -9.23 2.50 3.55
N VAL A 133 -10.02 1.91 4.44
CA VAL A 133 -11.47 2.11 4.48
C VAL A 133 -11.81 3.55 4.87
N PHE A 134 -11.17 4.07 5.93
CA PHE A 134 -11.45 5.40 6.46
C PHE A 134 -11.11 6.53 5.49
N VAL A 135 -10.12 6.33 4.61
CA VAL A 135 -9.75 7.31 3.55
C VAL A 135 -10.63 7.14 2.31
N LEU A 136 -11.02 5.91 1.96
CA LEU A 136 -11.81 5.64 0.77
C LEU A 136 -13.31 5.94 0.96
N THR A 137 -13.86 5.74 2.15
CA THR A 137 -15.25 6.05 2.49
C THR A 137 -15.62 7.53 2.26
N PRO A 138 -14.90 8.54 2.79
CA PRO A 138 -15.24 9.94 2.57
C PRO A 138 -15.13 10.36 1.10
N PHE A 139 -14.22 9.74 0.34
CA PHE A 139 -14.15 9.94 -1.11
C PHE A 139 -15.41 9.40 -1.81
N LEU A 140 -15.83 8.16 -1.51
CA LEU A 140 -17.06 7.58 -2.07
C LEU A 140 -18.31 8.38 -1.69
N VAL A 141 -18.42 8.80 -0.44
CA VAL A 141 -19.53 9.64 0.03
C VAL A 141 -19.55 10.97 -0.69
N THR A 142 -18.39 11.62 -0.88
CA THR A 142 -18.30 12.88 -1.63
C THR A 142 -18.74 12.71 -3.07
N VAL A 143 -18.29 11.65 -3.76
CA VAL A 143 -18.70 11.35 -5.14
C VAL A 143 -20.22 11.14 -5.22
N ILE A 144 -20.82 10.41 -4.28
CA ILE A 144 -22.27 10.20 -4.21
C ILE A 144 -23.01 11.52 -3.99
N LEU A 145 -22.58 12.35 -3.03
CA LEU A 145 -23.22 13.62 -2.69
C LEU A 145 -23.14 14.67 -3.82
N VAL A 146 -22.03 14.68 -4.56
CA VAL A 146 -21.83 15.60 -5.69
C VAL A 146 -22.62 15.13 -6.93
N THR A 147 -22.60 13.83 -7.24
CA THR A 147 -23.31 13.28 -8.42
C THR A 147 -24.83 13.20 -8.23
N SER A 148 -25.31 13.13 -6.99
CA SER A 148 -26.75 13.22 -6.66
C SER A 148 -27.27 14.66 -6.60
N GLY A 149 -26.40 15.68 -6.68
CA GLY A 149 -26.78 17.08 -6.62
C GLY A 149 -27.12 17.60 -5.22
N VAL A 150 -26.90 16.82 -4.16
CA VAL A 150 -27.18 17.22 -2.76
C VAL A 150 -26.20 18.29 -2.28
N VAL A 151 -24.92 18.18 -2.65
CA VAL A 151 -23.89 19.15 -2.26
C VAL A 151 -23.32 19.83 -3.50
N ILE A 152 -23.70 21.09 -3.69
CA ILE A 152 -23.27 21.90 -4.84
C ILE A 152 -22.29 22.98 -4.39
N LYS A 153 -22.59 23.75 -3.33
CA LYS A 153 -21.82 24.94 -2.95
C LYS A 153 -20.35 24.66 -2.57
N ASN A 154 -20.08 23.54 -1.90
CA ASN A 154 -18.73 23.17 -1.44
C ASN A 154 -18.13 21.98 -2.21
N ALA A 155 -18.74 21.57 -3.33
CA ALA A 155 -18.39 20.35 -4.05
C ALA A 155 -16.91 20.33 -4.45
N LYS A 156 -16.39 21.44 -5.00
CA LYS A 156 -15.00 21.57 -5.45
C LYS A 156 -13.99 21.35 -4.31
N LEU A 157 -14.23 21.96 -3.15
CA LEU A 157 -13.37 21.84 -1.98
C LEU A 157 -13.39 20.41 -1.43
N MET A 158 -14.59 19.81 -1.30
CA MET A 158 -14.76 18.44 -0.81
C MET A 158 -14.11 17.42 -1.74
N CYS A 159 -14.32 17.55 -3.06
CA CYS A 159 -13.65 16.73 -4.08
C CYS A 159 -12.13 16.83 -3.94
N SER A 160 -11.59 18.05 -3.85
CA SER A 160 -10.14 18.27 -3.77
C SER A 160 -9.55 17.60 -2.53
N VAL A 161 -10.11 17.87 -1.36
CA VAL A 161 -9.58 17.34 -0.09
C VAL A 161 -9.65 15.81 -0.05
N THR A 162 -10.80 15.22 -0.42
CA THR A 162 -10.99 13.76 -0.35
C THR A 162 -10.21 13.01 -1.43
N TYR A 163 -10.01 13.61 -2.59
CA TYR A 163 -9.16 13.07 -3.66
C TYR A 163 -7.69 13.05 -3.22
N GLU A 164 -7.16 14.16 -2.71
CA GLU A 164 -5.79 14.24 -2.21
C GLU A 164 -5.54 13.26 -1.06
N LEU A 165 -6.50 13.13 -0.14
CA LEU A 165 -6.44 12.13 0.93
C LEU A 165 -6.28 10.71 0.42
N SER A 166 -6.86 10.39 -0.74
CA SER A 166 -6.81 9.04 -1.33
C SER A 166 -5.39 8.62 -1.73
N PHE A 167 -4.49 9.56 -2.01
CA PHE A 167 -3.07 9.28 -2.31
C PHE A 167 -2.23 8.96 -1.08
N ILE A 168 -2.68 9.39 0.11
CA ILE A 168 -1.99 9.12 1.37
C ILE A 168 -1.96 7.60 1.63
N ASN A 169 -3.04 6.88 1.31
CA ASN A 169 -3.15 5.45 1.58
C ASN A 169 -2.06 4.60 0.86
N PRO A 170 -1.84 4.73 -0.47
CA PRO A 170 -0.71 4.10 -1.13
C PRO A 170 0.65 4.50 -0.57
N MET A 171 0.90 5.78 -0.23
CA MET A 171 2.19 6.23 0.32
C MET A 171 2.53 5.57 1.65
N PHE A 172 1.55 5.30 2.50
CA PHE A 172 1.78 4.64 3.78
C PHE A 172 2.14 3.14 3.63
N THR A 173 1.72 2.49 2.53
CA THR A 173 1.94 1.05 2.39
C THR A 173 3.43 0.66 2.28
N PRO A 174 4.31 1.27 1.44
CA PRO A 174 5.73 0.95 1.41
C PRO A 174 6.47 1.28 2.71
N VAL A 175 6.15 2.42 3.35
CA VAL A 175 6.79 2.87 4.60
C VAL A 175 6.58 1.83 5.69
N LEU A 176 5.35 1.34 5.81
CA LEU A 176 5.01 0.33 6.79
C LEU A 176 5.63 -1.04 6.49
N PHE A 177 5.78 -1.41 5.21
CA PHE A 177 6.49 -2.62 4.81
C PHE A 177 7.99 -2.54 5.07
N ALA A 178 8.62 -1.40 4.77
CA ALA A 178 10.01 -1.15 5.08
C ALA A 178 10.27 -1.19 6.60
N TRP A 179 9.34 -0.66 7.39
CA TRP A 179 9.46 -0.64 8.85
C TRP A 179 9.29 -2.02 9.49
N ARG A 180 8.53 -2.93 8.87
CA ARG A 180 8.22 -4.23 9.46
C ARG A 180 9.13 -5.37 9.01
N ASN A 181 9.65 -5.31 7.79
CA ASN A 181 10.44 -6.41 7.27
C ASN A 181 11.86 -6.31 7.85
N GLU A 182 12.12 -7.00 8.96
CA GLU A 182 13.45 -7.02 9.58
C GLU A 182 14.51 -7.50 8.60
N SER A 183 14.17 -8.46 7.74
CA SER A 183 15.03 -8.88 6.63
C SER A 183 15.34 -7.73 5.67
N PHE A 184 14.39 -6.84 5.41
CA PHE A 184 14.61 -5.64 4.59
C PHE A 184 15.53 -4.65 5.31
N LYS A 185 15.34 -4.41 6.60
CA LYS A 185 16.24 -3.56 7.41
C LYS A 185 17.67 -4.11 7.40
N THR A 186 17.84 -5.43 7.54
CA THR A 186 19.14 -6.09 7.47
C THR A 186 19.77 -5.91 6.10
N VAL A 187 19.04 -6.15 5.01
CA VAL A 187 19.53 -5.93 3.64
C VAL A 187 19.91 -4.46 3.42
N LEU A 188 19.09 -3.51 3.88
CA LEU A 188 19.36 -2.07 3.74
C LEU A 188 20.62 -1.66 4.51
N LYS A 189 20.78 -2.20 5.73
CA LYS A 189 21.98 -2.01 6.55
C LYS A 189 23.21 -2.59 5.85
N THR A 190 23.12 -3.80 5.29
CA THR A 190 24.22 -4.43 4.54
C THR A 190 24.57 -3.64 3.27
N VAL A 191 23.58 -3.14 2.53
CA VAL A 191 23.79 -2.33 1.33
C VAL A 191 24.44 -0.98 1.69
N MET A 192 23.96 -0.30 2.73
CA MET A 192 24.56 0.94 3.22
C MET A 192 26.00 0.72 3.70
N GLN A 193 26.24 -0.32 4.50
CA GLN A 193 27.58 -0.66 5.00
C GLN A 193 28.55 -1.00 3.86
N LYS A 194 28.11 -1.76 2.84
CA LYS A 194 28.92 -2.01 1.64
C LYS A 194 29.26 -0.72 0.90
N LYS A 195 28.29 0.19 0.74
CA LYS A 195 28.49 1.47 0.04
C LYS A 195 29.46 2.38 0.80
N ILE A 196 29.33 2.45 2.13
CA ILE A 196 30.26 3.19 3.01
C ILE A 196 31.67 2.59 2.92
N SER A 197 31.80 1.26 3.04
CA SER A 197 33.09 0.57 2.93
C SER A 197 33.78 0.82 1.57
N GLN A 198 33.02 0.82 0.48
CA GLN A 198 33.54 1.16 -0.86
C GLN A 198 33.99 2.61 -1.00
N VAL A 199 33.27 3.56 -0.39
CA VAL A 199 33.67 4.98 -0.40
C VAL A 199 34.93 5.17 0.44
N THR A 200 34.99 4.56 1.63
CA THR A 200 36.14 4.61 2.53
C THR A 200 37.38 3.96 1.90
N SER A 201 37.24 2.83 1.21
CA SER A 201 38.36 2.18 0.53
C SER A 201 38.88 2.99 -0.66
N ARG A 202 37.98 3.62 -1.45
CA ARG A 202 38.38 4.56 -2.52
C ARG A 202 39.11 5.78 -1.97
N PHE A 203 38.66 6.33 -0.84
CA PHE A 203 39.34 7.45 -0.18
C PHE A 203 40.72 7.06 0.35
N LYS A 204 40.83 5.87 0.96
CA LYS A 204 42.11 5.37 1.50
C LYS A 204 43.11 5.10 0.38
N ARG A 205 42.66 4.55 -0.75
CA ARG A 205 43.50 4.32 -1.94
C ARG A 205 44.03 5.62 -2.54
N LYS A 206 43.15 6.61 -2.76
CA LYS A 206 43.56 7.95 -3.24
C LYS A 206 44.55 8.65 -2.29
N ARG A 207 44.40 8.45 -0.98
CA ARG A 207 45.33 9.01 0.00
C ARG A 207 46.70 8.35 -0.06
N SER A 208 46.76 7.03 -0.23
CA SER A 208 48.02 6.29 -0.40
C SER A 208 48.76 6.71 -1.67
N GLU A 209 48.04 6.80 -2.79
CA GLU A 209 48.57 7.27 -4.08
C GLU A 209 49.13 8.70 -3.96
N ALA A 210 48.45 9.60 -3.24
CA ALA A 210 48.95 10.97 -3.02
C ALA A 210 50.18 11.04 -2.10
N SER A 211 50.27 10.17 -1.09
CA SER A 211 51.42 10.11 -0.18
C SER A 211 52.68 9.58 -0.88
N GLU A 212 52.57 8.53 -1.71
CA GLU A 212 53.70 8.03 -2.52
C GLU A 212 54.24 9.11 -3.47
N ILE A 213 53.35 9.89 -4.11
CA ILE A 213 53.76 10.98 -5.01
C ILE A 213 54.51 12.09 -4.26
N MET A 214 54.09 12.45 -3.04
CA MET A 214 54.77 13.45 -2.21
C MET A 214 56.15 12.97 -1.71
N GLU A 215 56.28 11.68 -1.38
CA GLU A 215 57.54 11.08 -0.94
C GLU A 215 58.55 11.00 -2.10
N PHE A 216 58.10 10.67 -3.30
CA PHE A 216 58.91 10.69 -4.52
C PHE A 216 59.36 12.11 -4.90
N GLY A 217 58.48 13.11 -4.75
CA GLY A 217 58.85 14.51 -4.96
C GLY A 217 59.91 15.02 -3.96
N SER A 218 59.79 14.63 -2.69
CA SER A 218 60.70 15.07 -1.62
C SER A 218 62.10 14.47 -1.76
N THR A 219 62.21 13.21 -2.19
CA THR A 219 63.49 12.53 -2.47
C THR A 219 64.20 13.06 -3.71
N THR A 220 63.44 13.51 -4.71
CA THR A 220 63.99 14.14 -5.92
C THR A 220 64.55 15.55 -5.65
N ILE A 221 63.96 16.31 -4.71
CA ILE A 221 64.40 17.67 -4.36
C ILE A 221 65.64 17.66 -3.43
N THR A 222 65.80 16.63 -2.60
CA THR A 222 66.94 16.51 -1.67
C THR A 222 68.21 15.94 -2.30
N SER A 223 68.14 15.50 -3.56
CA SER A 223 69.26 14.94 -4.34
C SER A 223 69.78 15.87 -5.45
N ALA A 224 69.26 17.10 -5.52
CA ALA A 224 69.73 18.18 -6.39
C ALA A 224 70.41 19.28 -5.55
#